data_AF-A0AAX4JV88-F1
#
_entry.id   AF-A0AAX4JV88-F1
#
_cell.length_a   1.000
_cell.length_b   1.000
_cell.length_c   1.000
_cell.angle_alpha   90.00
_cell.angle_beta   90.00
_cell.angle_gamma   90.00
#
_symmetry.space_group_name_H-M   'P 1'
#
loop_
_entity.id
_entity.type
_entity.pdbx_description
1 polymer ?
#
loop_
_entity_poly.entity_id
_entity_poly.type
_entity_poly.pdbx_seq_one_letter_code
_entity_poly.pdbx_strand_id
1 'polypeptide(L)'
;MSSNREINVTVYEIKRVESGKPVCDNKPFKSTIKMNEKLEMLFNKWQKEVEPETPLKDFEFLYFRRQSDEPETGMMGGQNPVHGAIKLRGDQTPEQVHMQDNAKIYVKRENLNCSMDEEPQL
;
A
#
# COMPACT_ATOMS: atom_id res chain seq x y z
N MET A 1 -22.74 14.87 4.03
CA MET A 1 -22.73 14.53 2.59
C MET A 1 -21.45 13.75 2.34
N SER A 2 -21.54 12.44 2.14
CA SER A 2 -20.36 11.58 1.99
C SER A 2 -19.69 11.88 0.66
N SER A 3 -18.54 12.53 0.71
CA SER A 3 -17.78 12.89 -0.49
C SER A 3 -17.37 11.62 -1.22
N ASN A 4 -17.97 11.39 -2.39
CA ASN A 4 -17.60 10.38 -3.38
C ASN A 4 -16.26 10.77 -4.06
N ARG A 5 -15.26 11.11 -3.25
CA ARG A 5 -13.96 11.61 -3.67
C ARG A 5 -13.19 10.43 -4.27
N GLU A 6 -12.65 10.64 -5.46
CA GLU A 6 -11.74 9.72 -6.11
C GLU A 6 -10.30 10.14 -5.78
N ILE A 7 -9.42 9.15 -5.61
CA ILE A 7 -7.99 9.35 -5.39
C ILE A 7 -7.17 8.59 -6.42
N ASN A 8 -5.99 9.13 -6.71
CA ASN A 8 -4.98 8.49 -7.52
C ASN A 8 -4.15 7.56 -6.63
N VAL A 9 -3.91 6.35 -7.12
CA VAL A 9 -3.10 5.34 -6.45
C VAL A 9 -2.07 4.79 -7.43
N THR A 10 -0.84 4.65 -6.95
CA THR A 10 0.24 4.00 -7.69
C THR A 10 0.64 2.73 -6.95
N VAL A 11 0.60 1.61 -7.66
CA VAL A 11 0.90 0.27 -7.14
C VAL A 11 2.25 -0.18 -7.70
N TYR A 12 3.18 -0.52 -6.81
CA TYR A 12 4.53 -0.98 -7.14
C TYR A 12 4.69 -2.44 -6.72
N GLU A 13 5.11 -3.32 -7.63
CA GLU A 13 5.45 -4.71 -7.26
C GLU A 13 6.87 -4.77 -6.73
N ILE A 14 7.06 -5.35 -5.55
CA ILE A 14 8.38 -5.71 -5.01
C ILE A 14 8.83 -6.99 -5.71
N LYS A 15 9.77 -6.86 -6.66
CA LYS A 15 10.28 -7.99 -7.45
C LYS A 15 11.40 -8.75 -6.75
N ARG A 16 12.22 -8.05 -5.98
CA ARG A 16 13.43 -8.63 -5.38
C ARG A 16 13.85 -7.96 -4.09
N VAL A 17 14.79 -8.59 -3.40
CA VAL A 17 15.47 -8.04 -2.24
C VAL A 17 16.93 -7.85 -2.59
N GLU A 18 17.44 -6.64 -2.39
CA GLU A 18 18.83 -6.29 -2.63
C GLU A 18 19.43 -5.72 -1.35
N SER A 19 20.54 -6.30 -0.87
CA SER A 19 21.17 -5.91 0.40
C SER A 19 20.21 -5.85 1.61
N GLY A 20 19.22 -6.75 1.64
CA GLY A 20 18.20 -6.83 2.70
C GLY A 20 17.02 -5.87 2.54
N LYS A 21 17.00 -5.01 1.50
CA LYS A 21 15.93 -4.04 1.23
C LYS A 21 15.02 -4.49 0.08
N PRO A 22 13.70 -4.29 0.16
CA PRO A 22 12.80 -4.56 -0.95
C PRO A 22 13.00 -3.54 -2.09
N VAL A 23 13.09 -4.04 -3.32
CA VAL A 23 13.25 -3.24 -4.55
C VAL A 23 12.05 -3.48 -5.46
N CYS A 24 11.43 -2.39 -5.91
CA CYS A 24 10.26 -2.41 -6.78
C CYS A 24 10.62 -2.59 -8.25
N ASP A 25 9.64 -3.02 -9.05
CA ASP A 25 9.69 -2.92 -10.50
C ASP A 25 9.61 -1.45 -10.96
N ASN A 26 10.26 -1.14 -12.07
CA ASN A 26 10.25 0.18 -12.71
C ASN A 26 8.95 0.45 -13.48
N LYS A 27 8.01 -0.50 -13.51
CA LYS A 27 6.71 -0.41 -14.19
C LYS A 27 5.56 -0.35 -13.17
N PRO A 28 5.33 0.82 -12.53
CA PRO A 28 4.21 0.96 -11.62
C PRO A 28 2.86 0.89 -12.35
N PHE A 29 1.89 0.29 -11.69
CA PHE A 29 0.50 0.31 -12.12
C PHE A 29 -0.22 1.52 -11.50
N LYS A 30 -0.77 2.39 -12.36
CA LYS A 30 -1.49 3.59 -11.92
C LYS A 30 -2.98 3.37 -12.11
N SER A 31 -3.76 3.64 -11.07
CA SER A 31 -5.22 3.59 -11.13
C SER A 31 -5.83 4.64 -10.23
N THR A 32 -7.13 4.85 -10.39
CA THR A 32 -7.94 5.59 -9.45
C THR A 32 -8.88 4.66 -8.68
N ILE A 33 -9.31 5.10 -7.51
CA ILE A 33 -10.31 4.42 -6.67
C ILE A 33 -11.09 5.46 -5.85
N LYS A 34 -12.38 5.22 -5.61
CA LYS A 34 -13.19 6.08 -4.73
C LYS A 34 -12.92 5.79 -3.25
N MET A 35 -13.02 6.81 -2.41
CA MET A 35 -12.77 6.71 -0.98
C MET A 35 -13.66 5.68 -0.25
N ASN A 36 -14.87 5.44 -0.75
CA ASN A 36 -15.84 4.49 -0.21
C ASN A 36 -15.85 3.13 -0.93
N GLU A 37 -14.98 2.95 -1.92
CA GLU A 37 -14.90 1.74 -2.73
C GLU A 37 -13.98 0.72 -2.07
N LYS A 38 -14.30 -0.57 -2.22
CA LYS A 38 -13.47 -1.65 -1.67
C LYS A 38 -12.13 -1.73 -2.39
N LEU A 39 -11.05 -1.83 -1.63
CA LEU A 39 -9.69 -2.03 -2.14
C LEU A 39 -9.57 -3.31 -2.97
N GLU A 40 -10.41 -4.31 -2.72
CA GLU A 40 -10.52 -5.52 -3.55
C GLU A 40 -10.70 -5.20 -5.05
N MET A 41 -11.42 -4.14 -5.42
CA MET A 41 -11.56 -3.77 -6.84
C MET A 41 -10.25 -3.27 -7.44
N LEU A 42 -9.46 -2.48 -6.69
CA LEU A 42 -8.12 -2.07 -7.09
C LEU A 42 -7.18 -3.27 -7.22
N PHE A 43 -7.22 -4.20 -6.27
CA PHE A 43 -6.37 -5.40 -6.28
C PHE A 43 -6.68 -6.30 -7.48
N ASN A 44 -7.96 -6.56 -7.73
CA ASN A 44 -8.39 -7.34 -8.90
C ASN A 44 -7.99 -6.66 -10.21
N LYS A 45 -8.09 -5.33 -10.30
CA LYS A 45 -7.68 -4.59 -11.49
C LYS A 45 -6.18 -4.73 -11.74
N TRP A 46 -5.36 -4.53 -10.69
CA TRP A 46 -3.91 -4.73 -10.76
C TRP A 46 -3.57 -6.17 -11.18
N GLN A 47 -4.17 -7.18 -10.54
CA GLN A 47 -3.87 -8.59 -10.82
C GLN A 47 -4.20 -8.96 -12.27
N LYS A 48 -5.36 -8.52 -12.79
CA LYS A 48 -5.73 -8.77 -14.20
C LYS A 48 -4.79 -8.13 -15.22
N GLU A 49 -4.26 -6.96 -14.92
CA GLU A 49 -3.40 -6.22 -15.86
C GLU A 49 -1.92 -6.59 -15.74
N VAL A 50 -1.43 -6.90 -14.55
CA VAL A 50 0.00 -7.08 -14.26
C VAL A 50 0.37 -8.55 -14.04
N GLU A 51 -0.43 -9.32 -13.29
CA GLU A 51 -0.12 -10.71 -12.91
C GLU A 51 -1.36 -11.64 -13.05
N PRO A 52 -1.93 -11.79 -14.26
CA PRO A 52 -3.22 -12.47 -14.45
C PRO A 52 -3.18 -13.97 -14.12
N GLU A 53 -1.99 -14.57 -14.16
CA GLU A 53 -1.77 -16.00 -13.90
C GLU A 53 -1.64 -16.33 -12.41
N THR A 54 -1.39 -15.32 -11.57
CA THR A 54 -1.14 -15.52 -10.14
C THR A 54 -2.38 -15.13 -9.32
N PRO A 55 -2.90 -16.01 -8.45
CA PRO A 55 -4.03 -15.69 -7.57
C PRO A 55 -3.74 -14.53 -6.61
N LEU A 56 -4.74 -13.68 -6.36
CA LEU A 56 -4.63 -12.55 -5.44
C LEU A 56 -4.16 -12.92 -4.02
N LYS A 57 -4.51 -14.12 -3.55
CA LYS A 57 -4.12 -14.63 -2.23
C LYS A 57 -2.60 -14.78 -2.05
N ASP A 58 -1.86 -14.93 -3.15
CA ASP A 58 -0.40 -15.11 -3.12
C ASP A 58 0.34 -13.75 -3.06
N PHE A 59 -0.41 -12.66 -2.89
CA PHE A 59 0.09 -11.30 -2.78
C PHE A 59 -0.32 -10.62 -1.47
N GLU A 60 0.58 -9.83 -0.93
CA GLU A 60 0.35 -8.92 0.19
C GLU A 60 0.41 -7.48 -0.31
N PHE A 61 -0.67 -6.72 -0.09
CA PHE A 61 -0.74 -5.30 -0.43
C PHE A 61 -0.40 -4.48 0.81
N LEU A 62 0.58 -3.59 0.67
CA LEU A 62 1.23 -2.87 1.76
C LEU A 62 1.08 -1.36 1.54
N TYR A 63 0.71 -0.62 2.57
CA TYR A 63 0.60 0.84 2.55
C TYR A 63 1.46 1.46 3.65
N PHE A 64 2.38 2.33 3.26
CA PHE A 64 3.21 3.10 4.19
C PHE A 64 2.59 4.48 4.39
N ARG A 65 2.10 4.74 5.60
CA ARG A 65 1.54 6.05 5.94
C ARG A 65 2.69 7.06 6.11
N ARG A 66 2.60 8.22 5.44
CA ARG A 66 3.56 9.31 5.64
C ARG A 66 3.31 9.99 6.99
N GLN A 67 4.37 10.19 7.78
CA GLN A 67 4.34 10.83 9.11
C GLN A 67 4.01 12.34 9.08
N SER A 68 4.03 12.99 7.91
CA SER A 68 3.99 14.46 7.80
C SER A 68 2.66 15.14 8.13
N ASP A 69 1.63 14.40 8.59
CA ASP A 69 0.27 14.92 8.83
C ASP A 69 -0.31 14.50 10.20
N GLU A 70 0.51 14.13 11.18
CA GLU A 70 0.07 14.16 12.58
C GLU A 70 0.38 15.54 13.16
N PRO A 71 -0.60 16.25 13.75
CA PRO A 71 -0.30 17.48 14.48
C PRO A 71 0.66 17.12 15.61
N GLU A 72 1.75 17.89 15.75
CA GLU A 72 2.75 17.77 16.82
C GLU A 72 2.10 17.88 18.20
N THR A 73 1.49 16.79 18.66
CA THR A 73 0.76 16.73 19.91
C THR A 73 1.34 15.57 20.71
N GLY A 74 2.40 15.86 21.47
CA GLY A 74 2.84 14.91 22.49
C GLY A 74 4.31 15.01 22.86
N MET A 75 4.68 16.05 23.59
CA MET A 75 5.70 15.88 24.62
C MET A 75 5.16 14.93 25.69
N MET A 76 5.23 13.61 25.52
CA MET A 76 5.19 12.63 26.63
C MET A 76 5.79 11.31 26.17
N GLY A 77 6.73 10.78 26.97
CA GLY A 77 7.31 9.46 26.76
C GLY A 77 6.26 8.36 26.80
N GLY A 78 6.35 7.44 25.86
CA GLY A 78 5.53 6.24 25.75
C GLY A 78 5.75 5.62 24.38
N GLN A 79 6.21 4.38 24.35
CA GLN A 79 6.49 3.62 23.13
C GLN A 79 5.32 3.69 22.13
N ASN A 80 5.53 4.38 21.00
CA ASN A 80 4.95 3.98 19.72
C ASN A 80 5.49 4.87 18.60
N PRO A 81 6.41 4.36 17.78
CA PRO A 81 6.36 4.65 16.37
C PRO A 81 5.70 3.45 15.71
N VAL A 82 4.54 3.62 15.08
CA VAL A 82 4.09 2.62 14.09
C VAL A 82 4.99 2.81 12.85
N HIS A 83 6.26 2.43 12.99
CA HIS A 83 7.17 2.22 11.89
C HIS A 83 6.74 0.92 11.21
N GLY A 84 6.39 1.01 9.95
CA GLY A 84 6.15 -0.18 9.13
C GLY A 84 4.93 -0.06 8.23
N ALA A 85 4.87 -0.97 7.27
CA ALA A 85 3.77 -1.07 6.34
C ALA A 85 2.49 -1.56 7.03
N ILE A 86 1.34 -1.00 6.65
CA ILE A 86 0.03 -1.56 6.98
C ILE A 86 -0.34 -2.56 5.88
N LYS A 87 -0.66 -3.79 6.27
CA LYS A 87 -1.24 -4.78 5.34
C LYS A 87 -2.69 -4.40 5.05
N LEU A 88 -2.97 -4.10 3.78
CA LEU A 88 -4.30 -3.78 3.29
C LEU A 88 -5.11 -5.06 3.05
N ARG A 89 -6.40 -5.01 3.40
CA ARG A 89 -7.36 -6.08 3.14
C ARG A 89 -8.37 -5.63 2.08
N GLY A 90 -8.84 -6.56 1.26
CA GLY A 90 -9.74 -6.25 0.15
C GLY A 90 -11.10 -5.71 0.57
N ASP A 91 -11.57 -6.07 1.77
CA ASP A 91 -12.84 -5.60 2.34
C ASP A 91 -12.79 -4.16 2.87
N GLN A 92 -11.60 -3.59 3.02
CA GLN A 92 -11.41 -2.22 3.46
C GLN A 92 -11.62 -1.21 2.34
N THR A 93 -11.91 0.04 2.70
CA THR A 93 -11.94 1.19 1.77
C THR A 93 -10.75 2.12 2.00
N PRO A 94 -10.36 2.95 1.01
CA PRO A 94 -9.34 3.98 1.20
C PRO A 94 -9.62 4.90 2.39
N GLU A 95 -10.89 5.27 2.62
CA GLU A 95 -11.30 6.09 3.77
C GLU A 95 -11.01 5.40 5.11
N GLN A 96 -11.31 4.11 5.24
CA GLN A 96 -11.09 3.34 6.48
C GLN A 96 -9.61 3.20 6.86
N VAL A 97 -8.72 3.21 5.87
CA VAL A 97 -7.26 3.15 6.09
C VAL A 97 -6.59 4.52 6.02
N HIS A 98 -7.39 5.60 5.99
CA HIS A 98 -6.93 6.99 5.88
C HIS A 98 -5.95 7.21 4.71
N MET A 99 -6.21 6.54 3.58
CA MET A 99 -5.41 6.63 2.37
C MET A 99 -5.52 8.05 1.78
N GLN A 100 -4.38 8.59 1.36
CA GLN A 100 -4.31 9.92 0.78
C GLN A 100 -4.37 9.87 -0.76
N ASP A 101 -4.62 11.02 -1.38
CA ASP A 101 -4.44 11.15 -2.82
C ASP A 101 -2.97 10.97 -3.21
N ASN A 102 -2.72 10.41 -4.40
CA ASN A 102 -1.41 9.97 -4.86
C ASN A 102 -0.74 8.93 -3.94
N ALA A 103 -1.55 8.10 -3.28
CA ALA A 103 -1.05 7.03 -2.42
C ALA A 103 -0.18 6.03 -3.18
N LYS A 104 0.83 5.50 -2.50
CA LYS A 104 1.66 4.41 -2.98
C LYS A 104 1.29 3.13 -2.25
N ILE A 105 0.98 2.08 -3.02
CA ILE A 105 0.77 0.73 -2.50
C ILE A 105 1.91 -0.13 -3.02
N TYR A 106 2.44 -0.98 -2.16
CA TYR A 106 3.48 -1.94 -2.50
C TYR A 106 2.90 -3.34 -2.48
N VAL A 107 3.13 -4.11 -3.54
CA VAL A 107 2.67 -5.49 -3.66
C VAL A 107 3.84 -6.40 -3.50
N LYS A 108 3.72 -7.33 -2.56
CA LYS A 108 4.75 -8.31 -2.22
C LYS A 108 4.20 -9.70 -2.49
N ARG A 109 4.98 -10.58 -3.09
CA ARG A 109 4.61 -12.01 -3.17
C ARG A 109 4.76 -12.65 -1.78
N GLU A 110 3.87 -13.56 -1.42
CA GLU A 110 3.88 -14.23 -0.11
C GLU A 110 5.20 -15.00 0.12
N ASN A 111 5.80 -15.53 -0.95
CA ASN A 111 7.06 -16.27 -0.89
C ASN A 111 8.32 -15.40 -0.81
N LEU A 112 8.21 -14.08 -0.90
CA LEU A 112 9.34 -13.17 -0.83
C LEU A 112 9.59 -12.78 0.63
N ASN A 113 10.75 -13.10 1.20
CA ASN A 113 11.11 -12.65 2.55
C ASN A 113 11.84 -11.30 2.47
N CYS A 114 11.16 -10.21 2.82
CA CYS A 114 11.74 -8.86 2.91
C CYS A 114 11.27 -8.14 4.19
N SER A 115 12.09 -7.23 4.72
CA SER A 115 11.65 -6.35 5.81
C SER A 115 10.49 -5.46 5.35
N MET A 116 9.51 -5.28 6.24
CA MET A 116 8.35 -4.39 6.04
C MET A 116 8.49 -3.08 6.84
N ASP A 117 9.64 -2.87 7.46
CA ASP A 117 9.88 -1.75 8.38
C ASP A 117 10.24 -0.47 7.63
N GLU A 118 10.79 -0.60 6.41
CA GLU A 118 11.20 0.51 5.55
C GLU A 118 10.40 0.53 4.23
N GLU A 119 10.08 1.72 3.72
CA GLU A 119 9.45 1.89 2.41
C GLU A 119 10.37 1.32 1.31
N PRO A 120 9.86 0.49 0.37
CA PRO A 120 10.68 -0.07 -0.70
C PRO A 120 11.36 0.96 -1.59
N GLN A 121 12.53 0.59 -2.09
CA GLN A 121 13.26 1.39 -3.07
C GLN A 121 12.62 1.24 -4.46
N LEU A 122 12.54 2.35 -5.19
CA LEU A 122 12.08 2.42 -6.58
C LEU A 122 13.25 2.33 -7.56
#